data_AF-A0A202DJJ3-F1
#
_entry.id   AF-A0A202DJJ3-F1
#
_cell.length_a   1.000
_cell.length_b   1.000
_cell.length_c   1.000
_cell.angle_alpha   90.00
_cell.angle_beta   90.00
_cell.angle_gamma   90.00
#
_symmetry.space_group_name_H-M   'P 1'
#
loop_
_entity.id
_entity.type
_entity.pdbx_description
1 polymer ?
#
loop_
_entity_poly.entity_id
_entity_poly.type
_entity_poly.pdbx_seq_one_letter_code
_entity_poly.pdbx_strand_id
1 'polypeptide(L)'
;MKRIKSHNLIGVVMLVLAVAFFGPGVEDAEAKKTAKDNRLSFTVGAKKDGKNKGGKNKGGNKKGGNKKGGNQKGGNQKGGKSNKDYQVKEYDPNTKVYVDHSSFRVHKEDCKDHVLKEKKKTMTLEEADKAGASIGSNNEVAKTCCLKGYLRKHPMKPVKEKDQLEKVPFAGPQGWQPKPFSVNTLPPEDELEVFIQETLWYLKTRGRAETPSANEEIDPIAKVERFYEYRYFFPNKSWLRTYIAYRGTGDKRLLEGLLETAQKHHKISVEYPAVAQHKARVPEGMSYMWSMAACARITLQLARKYPRQVSQKEVAEAEAFLKTMVSVLKPTCEATDDLDPEMGLPKALVEDLKFRAYNRNMNGIATLGMIAVSLEDLQKLKNTKEYQPTIDRYRKTIKEYLKYWKSRSHFCKVDGNKYFVYPYAPRQPEPKPEGACVIFKRPEDAGHYSHTLQGLLILYQTMPEIGVDDDFMTAIANAMYLNTTTEVTINGDTGLSGYLECPTMMKARPYGKSLDGGKHYTAARERFYPMEAFRNGLVDALCQTLDEKVKVKRNRDLEHRTYTLYAQYMKALRKDRSLIHLGEKK
;
A
#
# COMPACT_ATOMS: atom_id res chain seq x y z
N MET A 1 -65.34 49.24 4.57
CA MET A 1 -65.56 47.88 4.05
C MET A 1 -65.11 46.86 5.08
N LYS A 2 -65.84 45.74 5.16
CA LYS A 2 -66.03 44.87 6.33
C LYS A 2 -64.76 44.17 6.87
N ARG A 3 -64.61 44.24 8.21
CA ARG A 3 -63.80 43.35 9.05
C ARG A 3 -64.52 42.00 9.20
N ILE A 4 -63.78 40.89 9.11
CA ILE A 4 -64.17 39.62 9.71
C ILE A 4 -63.14 39.27 10.78
N LYS A 5 -63.65 39.11 12.00
CA LYS A 5 -62.98 38.56 13.18
C LYS A 5 -63.21 37.05 13.19
N SER A 6 -62.20 36.29 13.59
CA SER A 6 -62.39 35.06 14.36
C SER A 6 -61.20 34.90 15.31
N HIS A 7 -61.51 34.84 16.60
CA HIS A 7 -60.60 34.61 17.71
C HIS A 7 -60.88 33.22 18.32
N ASN A 8 -59.80 32.61 18.80
CA ASN A 8 -59.67 31.73 19.97
C ASN A 8 -60.33 30.33 19.95
N LEU A 9 -59.52 29.28 20.16
CA LEU A 9 -59.26 28.66 21.48
C LEU A 9 -58.30 27.45 21.29
N ILE A 10 -57.02 27.56 21.67
CA ILE A 10 -56.36 26.93 22.85
C ILE A 10 -56.65 25.42 23.02
N GLY A 11 -55.60 24.61 22.83
CA GLY A 11 -55.53 23.20 23.23
C GLY A 11 -54.07 22.76 23.28
N VAL A 12 -53.50 22.79 24.48
CA VAL A 12 -52.15 22.35 24.86
C VAL A 12 -52.04 20.82 24.77
N VAL A 13 -51.07 20.28 24.02
CA VAL A 13 -50.32 19.06 24.39
C VAL A 13 -48.90 19.18 23.82
N MET A 14 -47.96 19.61 24.65
CA MET A 14 -46.55 19.26 24.52
C MET A 14 -46.35 17.85 25.08
N LEU A 15 -45.32 17.18 24.55
CA LEU A 15 -44.55 16.10 25.17
C LEU A 15 -45.03 14.64 24.91
N VAL A 16 -44.04 13.81 24.58
CA VAL A 16 -43.98 12.33 24.66
C VAL A 16 -44.33 11.54 23.38
N LEU A 17 -43.36 11.40 22.46
CA LEU A 17 -42.63 10.14 22.15
C LEU A 17 -41.85 10.22 20.83
N ALA A 18 -40.64 10.77 20.93
CA ALA A 18 -39.54 10.50 20.02
C ALA A 18 -38.73 9.33 20.58
N VAL A 19 -39.17 8.08 20.38
CA VAL A 19 -38.36 6.86 20.62
C VAL A 19 -38.86 5.76 19.69
N ALA A 20 -38.34 5.67 18.47
CA ALA A 20 -38.46 4.46 17.64
C ALA A 20 -37.48 4.40 16.46
N PHE A 21 -36.21 4.82 16.59
CA PHE A 21 -35.22 4.55 15.52
C PHE A 21 -33.76 4.47 16.00
N PHE A 22 -33.50 3.88 17.18
CA PHE A 22 -32.17 3.38 17.52
C PHE A 22 -32.33 2.23 18.53
N GLY A 23 -32.48 1.01 18.04
CA GLY A 23 -32.31 -0.19 18.87
C GLY A 23 -30.82 -0.53 18.97
N PRO A 24 -30.24 -0.62 20.18
CA PRO A 24 -28.90 -1.16 20.36
C PRO A 24 -28.95 -2.69 20.41
N GLY A 25 -28.11 -3.35 19.61
CA GLY A 25 -27.28 -4.45 20.08
C GLY A 25 -27.90 -5.82 20.38
N VAL A 26 -28.59 -6.45 19.42
CA VAL A 26 -28.82 -7.92 19.47
C VAL A 26 -27.84 -8.69 18.57
N GLU A 27 -27.33 -8.10 17.48
CA GLU A 27 -26.37 -8.77 16.58
C GLU A 27 -24.96 -8.94 17.18
N ASP A 28 -24.58 -8.12 18.17
CA ASP A 28 -23.19 -8.08 18.68
C ASP A 28 -22.86 -9.20 19.69
N ALA A 29 -23.88 -9.77 20.36
CA ALA A 29 -23.69 -10.88 21.29
C ALA A 29 -23.53 -12.22 20.55
N GLU A 30 -24.26 -12.42 19.45
CA GLU A 30 -24.12 -13.61 18.59
C GLU A 30 -22.80 -13.61 17.83
N ALA A 31 -22.33 -12.45 17.34
CA ALA A 31 -21.05 -12.34 16.65
C ALA A 31 -19.84 -12.65 17.56
N LYS A 32 -19.89 -12.24 18.84
CA LYS A 32 -18.82 -12.52 19.81
C LYS A 32 -18.81 -13.97 20.31
N LYS A 33 -19.98 -14.60 20.44
CA LYS A 33 -20.09 -16.01 20.82
C LYS A 33 -19.65 -16.95 19.68
N THR A 34 -19.97 -16.61 18.43
CA THR A 34 -19.61 -17.42 17.24
C THR A 34 -18.11 -17.40 16.91
N ALA A 35 -17.36 -16.34 17.20
CA ALA A 35 -15.94 -16.28 16.86
C ALA A 35 -15.06 -17.26 17.66
N LYS A 36 -15.42 -17.56 18.92
CA LYS A 36 -14.66 -18.47 19.77
C LYS A 36 -15.00 -19.95 19.53
N ASP A 37 -16.25 -20.23 19.17
CA ASP A 37 -16.77 -21.58 18.97
C ASP A 37 -16.61 -22.11 17.52
N ASN A 38 -16.39 -21.24 16.52
CA ASN A 38 -16.20 -21.62 15.10
C ASN A 38 -14.73 -21.80 14.69
N ARG A 39 -13.84 -22.18 15.62
CA ARG A 39 -12.43 -22.41 15.27
C ARG A 39 -12.31 -23.68 14.43
N LEU A 40 -12.32 -23.50 13.11
CA LEU A 40 -11.99 -24.58 12.18
C LEU A 40 -10.51 -24.93 12.36
N SER A 41 -10.25 -26.20 12.69
CA SER A 41 -8.91 -26.78 12.69
C SER A 41 -8.82 -27.82 11.58
N PHE A 42 -7.76 -27.75 10.79
CA PHE A 42 -7.47 -28.73 9.75
C PHE A 42 -6.13 -29.42 10.04
N THR A 43 -6.18 -30.74 10.21
CA THR A 43 -4.98 -31.56 10.36
C THR A 43 -4.70 -32.27 9.05
N VAL A 44 -3.58 -31.91 8.40
CA VAL A 44 -3.10 -32.64 7.23
C VAL A 44 -1.95 -33.54 7.68
N GLY A 45 -2.23 -34.85 7.75
CA GLY A 45 -1.19 -35.86 7.89
C GLY A 45 -0.35 -35.87 6.63
N ALA A 46 0.81 -35.21 6.65
CA ALA A 46 1.75 -35.30 5.54
C ALA A 46 2.16 -36.77 5.36
N LYS A 47 1.66 -37.42 4.30
CA LYS A 47 2.29 -38.65 3.81
C LYS A 47 3.72 -38.26 3.45
N LYS A 48 4.68 -38.67 4.28
CA LYS A 48 6.09 -38.66 3.91
C LYS A 48 6.23 -39.62 2.74
N ASP A 49 6.13 -39.11 1.52
CA ASP A 49 6.54 -39.86 0.35
C ASP A 49 8.05 -40.08 0.46
N GLY A 50 8.39 -41.26 0.96
CA GLY A 50 9.74 -41.70 1.19
C GLY A 50 10.48 -41.84 -0.14
N LYS A 51 11.38 -40.91 -0.40
CA LYS A 51 12.61 -41.12 -1.18
C LYS A 51 13.53 -39.93 -0.97
N ASN A 52 14.24 -39.94 0.15
CA ASN A 52 15.52 -39.22 0.23
C ASN A 52 16.59 -40.21 0.66
N LYS A 53 17.45 -40.57 -0.30
CA LYS A 53 18.57 -41.49 -0.12
C LYS A 53 19.56 -40.88 0.86
N GLY A 54 20.14 -41.75 1.68
CA GLY A 54 20.83 -41.40 2.90
C GLY A 54 22.11 -40.59 2.70
N GLY A 55 22.29 -39.61 3.58
CA GLY A 55 23.59 -39.09 3.98
C GLY A 55 23.81 -39.46 5.44
N LYS A 56 24.64 -40.48 5.70
CA LYS A 56 25.09 -40.87 7.04
C LYS A 56 25.89 -39.71 7.66
N ASN A 57 25.48 -39.18 8.80
CA ASN A 57 26.38 -38.45 9.69
C ASN A 57 26.42 -39.15 11.04
N LYS A 58 27.60 -39.69 11.34
CA LYS A 58 27.96 -40.33 12.62
C LYS A 58 28.05 -39.28 13.72
N GLY A 59 27.59 -39.66 14.90
CA GLY A 59 27.50 -38.83 16.09
C GLY A 59 28.84 -38.42 16.70
N GLY A 60 28.74 -37.45 17.60
CA GLY A 60 29.79 -37.00 18.49
C GLY A 60 29.17 -36.36 19.72
N ASN A 61 28.99 -37.16 20.77
CA ASN A 61 28.58 -36.76 22.10
C ASN A 61 29.78 -36.13 22.83
N LYS A 62 29.64 -34.95 23.45
CA LYS A 62 30.55 -34.54 24.55
C LYS A 62 29.90 -33.50 25.48
N LYS A 63 29.94 -33.86 26.76
CA LYS A 63 29.50 -33.13 27.96
C LYS A 63 30.43 -31.95 28.28
N GLY A 64 29.85 -30.93 28.92
CA GLY A 64 30.37 -30.26 30.13
C GLY A 64 31.56 -29.29 29.99
N GLY A 65 31.38 -28.05 30.48
CA GLY A 65 32.48 -27.13 30.72
C GLY A 65 32.05 -25.70 31.04
N ASN A 66 31.89 -25.41 32.32
CA ASN A 66 31.67 -24.08 32.90
C ASN A 66 32.99 -23.28 32.87
N LYS A 67 33.02 -22.04 32.34
CA LYS A 67 34.11 -21.08 32.59
C LYS A 67 33.66 -19.62 32.35
N LYS A 68 33.86 -18.81 33.39
CA LYS A 68 33.72 -17.34 33.44
C LYS A 68 34.84 -16.66 32.65
N GLY A 69 34.53 -15.47 32.11
CA GLY A 69 35.47 -14.34 31.95
C GLY A 69 36.05 -14.09 30.55
N GLY A 70 35.91 -12.85 30.06
CA GLY A 70 36.91 -12.23 29.18
C GLY A 70 36.45 -11.70 27.82
N ASN A 71 36.44 -10.37 27.70
CA ASN A 71 36.68 -9.53 26.52
C ASN A 71 35.83 -9.70 25.24
N GLN A 72 35.04 -8.65 24.98
CA GLN A 72 34.55 -8.28 23.65
C GLN A 72 35.72 -7.97 22.70
N LYS A 73 35.96 -8.84 21.73
CA LYS A 73 36.70 -8.53 20.50
C LYS A 73 35.92 -9.04 19.29
N GLY A 74 35.70 -8.11 18.35
CA GLY A 74 35.35 -8.30 16.94
C GLY A 74 34.62 -9.59 16.56
N GLY A 75 33.28 -9.52 16.54
CA GLY A 75 32.44 -10.56 15.97
C GLY A 75 32.66 -10.71 14.47
N ASN A 76 33.47 -11.69 14.11
CA ASN A 76 33.65 -12.20 12.75
C ASN A 76 32.29 -12.65 12.20
N GLN A 77 31.77 -11.98 11.18
CA GLN A 77 30.53 -12.35 10.49
C GLN A 77 30.71 -13.75 9.89
N LYS A 78 30.14 -14.77 10.54
CA LYS A 78 30.11 -16.14 10.01
C LYS A 78 29.33 -16.13 8.70
N GLY A 79 30.03 -16.52 7.63
CA GLY A 79 29.57 -16.51 6.25
C GLY A 79 28.20 -17.13 6.06
N GLY A 80 27.26 -16.30 5.60
CA GLY A 80 26.08 -16.77 4.91
C GLY A 80 26.50 -17.53 3.65
N LYS A 81 25.80 -18.62 3.36
CA LYS A 81 25.98 -19.47 2.17
C LYS A 81 26.31 -18.61 0.94
N SER A 82 27.47 -18.87 0.34
CA SER A 82 28.01 -18.15 -0.80
C SER A 82 26.95 -18.00 -1.90
N ASN A 83 26.72 -16.75 -2.27
CA ASN A 83 25.90 -16.37 -3.39
C ASN A 83 26.50 -16.99 -4.66
N LYS A 84 25.66 -17.63 -5.49
CA LYS A 84 25.97 -18.18 -6.82
C LYS A 84 27.01 -17.33 -7.57
N ASP A 85 28.04 -17.98 -8.11
CA ASP A 85 29.01 -17.52 -9.13
C ASP A 85 28.78 -16.10 -9.66
N TYR A 86 29.25 -15.08 -8.93
CA TYR A 86 29.44 -13.77 -9.52
C TYR A 86 30.75 -13.86 -10.31
N GLN A 87 30.64 -14.00 -11.63
CA GLN A 87 31.81 -13.88 -12.49
C GLN A 87 32.40 -12.48 -12.29
N VAL A 88 33.59 -12.45 -11.70
CA VAL A 88 34.43 -11.26 -11.68
C VAL A 88 34.58 -10.81 -13.13
N LYS A 89 34.25 -9.55 -13.38
CA LYS A 89 34.45 -8.95 -14.69
C LYS A 89 35.62 -7.99 -14.57
N GLU A 90 36.60 -8.17 -15.44
CA GLU A 90 37.63 -7.18 -15.64
C GLU A 90 36.99 -5.98 -16.35
N TYR A 91 37.18 -4.79 -15.79
CA TYR A 91 36.73 -3.53 -16.38
C TYR A 91 37.95 -2.66 -16.62
N ASP A 92 37.99 -2.00 -17.77
CA ASP A 92 39.02 -1.00 -18.07
C ASP A 92 38.96 0.14 -17.02
N PRO A 93 40.04 0.39 -16.26
CA PRO A 93 40.11 1.49 -15.30
C PRO A 93 39.79 2.87 -15.91
N ASN A 94 40.03 3.05 -17.21
CA ASN A 94 39.75 4.28 -17.96
C ASN A 94 38.30 4.37 -18.47
N THR A 95 37.45 3.39 -18.16
CA THR A 95 36.03 3.42 -18.52
C THR A 95 35.41 4.71 -17.98
N LYS A 96 34.85 5.52 -18.88
CA LYS A 96 34.08 6.72 -18.53
C LYS A 96 32.84 6.32 -17.72
N VAL A 97 32.67 6.95 -16.58
CA VAL A 97 31.55 6.72 -15.67
C VAL A 97 30.94 8.01 -15.18
N TYR A 98 29.71 7.90 -14.72
CA TYR A 98 28.89 8.98 -14.19
C TYR A 98 28.56 8.70 -12.73
N VAL A 99 28.67 9.73 -11.91
CA VAL A 99 28.46 9.61 -10.47
C VAL A 99 27.16 10.32 -10.06
N ASP A 100 26.28 9.56 -9.41
CA ASP A 100 25.05 10.06 -8.81
C ASP A 100 25.37 11.12 -7.74
N HIS A 101 24.69 12.25 -7.78
CA HIS A 101 24.82 13.30 -6.78
C HIS A 101 24.28 12.87 -5.41
N SER A 102 23.17 12.14 -5.40
CA SER A 102 22.44 11.74 -4.19
C SER A 102 23.08 10.58 -3.43
N SER A 103 23.61 9.59 -4.14
CA SER A 103 24.07 8.33 -3.57
C SER A 103 25.57 8.07 -3.76
N PHE A 104 26.27 8.96 -4.48
CA PHE A 104 27.67 8.81 -4.86
C PHE A 104 27.95 7.43 -5.49
N ARG A 105 26.98 6.94 -6.28
CA ARG A 105 27.01 5.67 -6.98
C ARG A 105 27.42 5.87 -8.44
N VAL A 106 28.13 4.89 -8.98
CA VAL A 106 28.72 4.97 -10.31
C VAL A 106 27.90 4.17 -11.33
N HIS A 107 27.67 4.79 -12.50
CA HIS A 107 27.04 4.15 -13.65
C HIS A 107 27.91 4.30 -14.90
N LYS A 108 27.90 3.28 -15.77
CA LYS A 108 28.44 3.39 -17.13
C LYS A 108 27.62 4.35 -17.98
N GLU A 109 28.24 4.84 -19.04
CA GLU A 109 27.61 5.69 -20.05
C GLU A 109 26.36 5.06 -20.68
N ASP A 110 26.38 3.76 -20.95
CA ASP A 110 25.29 3.00 -21.60
C ASP A 110 24.24 2.44 -20.62
N CYS A 111 24.33 2.78 -19.33
CA CYS A 111 23.38 2.30 -18.32
C CYS A 111 21.95 2.75 -18.65
N LYS A 112 21.02 1.80 -18.70
CA LYS A 112 19.59 2.03 -19.02
C LYS A 112 18.82 2.69 -17.88
N ASP A 113 19.23 2.45 -16.64
CA ASP A 113 18.60 3.00 -15.44
C ASP A 113 19.11 4.42 -15.12
N HIS A 114 19.98 4.96 -15.95
CA HIS A 114 20.70 6.19 -15.69
C HIS A 114 19.98 7.41 -16.29
N VAL A 115 19.49 8.30 -15.43
CA VAL A 115 18.81 9.56 -15.76
C VAL A 115 19.72 10.78 -15.56
N LEU A 116 19.45 11.89 -16.25
CA LEU A 116 20.16 13.19 -16.12
C LEU A 116 21.68 13.11 -16.35
N LYS A 117 22.12 12.30 -17.32
CA LYS A 117 23.55 12.04 -17.58
C LYS A 117 24.35 13.33 -17.80
N GLU A 118 23.73 14.27 -18.50
CA GLU A 118 24.28 15.59 -18.84
C GLU A 118 24.51 16.50 -17.63
N LYS A 119 23.88 16.20 -16.49
CA LYS A 119 24.00 17.00 -15.26
C LYS A 119 24.87 16.34 -14.19
N LYS A 120 25.46 15.17 -14.48
CA LYS A 120 26.26 14.41 -13.50
C LYS A 120 27.76 14.65 -13.63
N LYS A 121 28.45 14.46 -12.50
CA LYS A 121 29.90 14.43 -12.50
C LYS A 121 30.38 13.20 -13.30
N THR A 122 31.21 13.46 -14.30
CA THR A 122 31.87 12.42 -15.10
C THR A 122 33.31 12.25 -14.60
N MET A 123 33.77 11.00 -14.55
CA MET A 123 35.16 10.64 -14.23
C MET A 123 35.47 9.25 -14.81
N THR A 124 36.68 8.76 -14.65
CA THR A 124 37.06 7.37 -14.95
C THR A 124 36.65 6.43 -13.81
N LEU A 125 36.52 5.14 -14.11
CA LEU A 125 36.17 4.12 -13.12
C LEU A 125 37.21 4.06 -11.99
N GLU A 126 38.49 4.19 -12.31
CA GLU A 126 39.59 4.26 -11.34
C GLU A 126 39.49 5.49 -10.43
N GLU A 127 39.21 6.67 -10.99
CA GLU A 127 39.01 7.90 -10.19
C GLU A 127 37.81 7.76 -9.26
N ALA A 128 36.71 7.16 -9.72
CA ALA A 128 35.54 6.93 -8.90
C ALA A 128 35.84 5.94 -7.75
N ASP A 129 36.61 4.88 -8.02
CA ASP A 129 36.98 3.91 -6.99
C ASP A 129 37.89 4.57 -5.94
N LYS A 130 38.90 5.33 -6.38
CA LYS A 130 39.78 6.14 -5.51
C LYS A 130 39.00 7.14 -4.66
N ALA A 131 37.98 7.78 -5.23
CA ALA A 131 37.11 8.70 -4.50
C ALA A 131 36.18 7.99 -3.48
N GLY A 132 36.17 6.65 -3.48
CA GLY A 132 35.37 5.83 -2.58
C GLY A 132 33.91 5.70 -3.01
N ALA A 133 33.61 5.87 -4.30
CA ALA A 133 32.26 5.78 -4.84
C ALA A 133 31.66 4.38 -4.68
N SER A 134 30.33 4.30 -4.65
CA SER A 134 29.62 3.03 -4.61
C SER A 134 29.63 2.39 -6.02
N ILE A 135 30.53 1.43 -6.24
CA ILE A 135 30.70 0.73 -7.51
C ILE A 135 30.29 -0.73 -7.36
N GLY A 136 29.41 -1.22 -8.25
CA GLY A 136 29.12 -2.64 -8.40
C GLY A 136 28.64 -3.35 -7.12
N SER A 137 28.10 -2.61 -6.13
CA SER A 137 27.91 -3.11 -4.77
C SER A 137 27.04 -4.39 -4.72
N ASN A 138 27.29 -5.25 -3.72
CA ASN A 138 26.56 -6.50 -3.52
C ASN A 138 25.20 -6.30 -2.81
N ASN A 139 24.80 -5.05 -2.58
CA ASN A 139 23.54 -4.72 -1.91
C ASN A 139 22.37 -5.11 -2.85
N GLU A 140 21.21 -5.52 -2.31
CA GLU A 140 20.13 -6.06 -3.15
C GLU A 140 19.64 -5.13 -4.27
N VAL A 141 19.83 -3.83 -4.10
CA VAL A 141 19.51 -2.78 -5.08
C VAL A 141 20.53 -2.72 -6.24
N ALA A 142 21.76 -3.15 -6.02
CA ALA A 142 22.85 -3.10 -6.99
C ALA A 142 23.05 -4.42 -7.78
N LYS A 143 22.19 -5.42 -7.55
CA LYS A 143 22.16 -6.67 -8.35
C LYS A 143 21.91 -6.44 -9.85
N THR A 144 21.39 -5.27 -10.23
CA THR A 144 21.13 -4.81 -11.61
C THR A 144 22.10 -3.73 -12.09
N CYS A 145 23.12 -3.36 -11.31
CA CYS A 145 24.06 -2.31 -11.68
C CYS A 145 24.89 -2.71 -12.93
N CYS A 146 25.08 -1.76 -13.85
CA CYS A 146 25.89 -1.91 -15.07
C CYS A 146 27.39 -2.22 -14.84
N LEU A 147 27.88 -2.06 -13.60
CA LEU A 147 29.25 -2.36 -13.17
C LEU A 147 29.33 -3.59 -12.23
N LYS A 148 28.33 -4.47 -12.28
CA LYS A 148 28.31 -5.70 -11.49
C LYS A 148 29.54 -6.57 -11.76
N GLY A 149 30.20 -7.03 -10.69
CA GLY A 149 31.39 -7.89 -10.77
C GLY A 149 32.72 -7.13 -10.83
N TYR A 150 32.72 -5.78 -10.75
CA TYR A 150 33.94 -4.99 -10.59
C TYR A 150 34.57 -5.25 -9.21
N LEU A 151 35.85 -5.60 -9.19
CA LEU A 151 36.63 -5.74 -7.97
C LEU A 151 37.26 -4.40 -7.60
N ARG A 152 36.75 -3.81 -6.53
CA ARG A 152 37.26 -2.54 -6.02
C ARG A 152 38.68 -2.68 -5.47
N LYS A 153 39.53 -1.71 -5.79
CA LYS A 153 40.90 -1.60 -5.27
C LYS A 153 40.96 -0.71 -4.02
N HIS A 154 39.96 0.17 -3.86
CA HIS A 154 39.92 1.17 -2.80
C HIS A 154 38.70 0.98 -1.89
N PRO A 155 38.79 1.36 -0.60
CA PRO A 155 37.67 1.24 0.32
C PRO A 155 36.50 2.13 -0.10
N MET A 156 35.27 1.73 0.23
CA MET A 156 34.10 2.60 0.07
C MET A 156 34.20 3.75 1.05
N LYS A 157 33.88 4.97 0.59
CA LYS A 157 33.59 6.04 1.52
C LYS A 157 32.40 5.58 2.37
N PRO A 158 32.48 5.64 3.71
CA PRO A 158 31.32 5.30 4.52
C PRO A 158 30.17 6.18 4.07
N VAL A 159 29.04 5.55 3.74
CA VAL A 159 27.79 6.30 3.55
C VAL A 159 27.57 7.00 4.87
N LYS A 160 27.64 8.34 4.89
CA LYS A 160 27.32 9.11 6.10
C LYS A 160 26.02 8.53 6.62
N GLU A 161 26.08 7.95 7.81
CA GLU A 161 24.92 7.32 8.40
C GLU A 161 23.84 8.40 8.35
N LYS A 162 22.77 8.16 7.59
CA LYS A 162 21.71 9.15 7.40
C LYS A 162 21.42 9.65 8.79
N ASP A 163 21.60 10.97 9.02
CA ASP A 163 21.37 11.59 10.32
C ASP A 163 20.16 10.89 10.88
N GLN A 164 20.37 10.07 11.91
CA GLN A 164 19.29 9.33 12.52
C GLN A 164 18.53 10.44 13.22
N LEU A 165 17.67 11.15 12.46
CA LEU A 165 16.83 12.24 12.92
C LEU A 165 16.31 11.73 14.24
N GLU A 166 16.80 12.36 15.32
CA GLU A 166 16.53 11.85 16.66
C GLU A 166 15.03 11.63 16.69
N LYS A 167 14.63 10.40 16.99
CA LYS A 167 13.23 10.02 16.99
C LYS A 167 12.60 10.65 18.23
N VAL A 168 12.49 11.98 18.23
CA VAL A 168 11.65 12.73 19.16
C VAL A 168 10.30 12.03 19.12
N PRO A 169 9.73 11.58 20.25
CA PRO A 169 8.39 11.04 20.26
C PRO A 169 7.37 12.17 20.14
N PHE A 170 6.16 11.87 19.66
CA PHE A 170 5.05 12.81 19.79
C PHE A 170 4.76 13.03 21.29
N ALA A 171 4.73 14.29 21.72
CA ALA A 171 4.33 14.68 23.07
C ALA A 171 2.86 15.10 23.06
N GLY A 172 1.98 14.19 23.48
CA GLY A 172 0.56 14.51 23.68
C GLY A 172 0.31 15.35 24.95
N PRO A 173 -0.94 15.73 25.23
CA PRO A 173 -1.31 16.43 26.45
C PRO A 173 -0.85 15.70 27.72
N GLN A 174 -0.63 16.43 28.82
CA GLN A 174 -0.18 15.83 30.07
C GLN A 174 -1.16 14.74 30.56
N GLY A 175 -0.63 13.55 30.84
CA GLY A 175 -1.43 12.39 31.28
C GLY A 175 -2.20 11.68 30.15
N TRP A 176 -2.14 12.19 28.91
CA TRP A 176 -2.81 11.54 27.79
C TRP A 176 -2.15 10.21 27.43
N GLN A 177 -2.99 9.21 27.16
CA GLN A 177 -2.61 7.93 26.59
C GLN A 177 -3.59 7.61 25.48
N PRO A 178 -3.11 7.30 24.26
CA PRO A 178 -4.01 7.00 23.15
C PRO A 178 -4.92 5.82 23.51
N LYS A 179 -6.19 5.89 23.11
CA LYS A 179 -7.17 4.81 23.30
C LYS A 179 -7.44 4.08 21.98
N PRO A 180 -7.69 2.77 21.98
CA PRO A 180 -8.18 2.09 20.78
C PRO A 180 -9.44 2.77 20.26
N PHE A 181 -9.52 3.00 18.95
CA PHE A 181 -10.76 3.44 18.35
C PHE A 181 -11.72 2.27 18.16
N SER A 182 -13.02 2.54 18.34
CA SER A 182 -14.09 1.59 18.02
C SER A 182 -14.32 1.56 16.51
N VAL A 183 -14.77 0.44 15.94
CA VAL A 183 -15.20 0.37 14.53
C VAL A 183 -16.65 0.81 14.31
N ASN A 184 -17.37 1.09 15.39
CA ASN A 184 -18.80 1.39 15.40
C ASN A 184 -19.13 2.77 15.98
N THR A 185 -18.14 3.47 16.55
CA THR A 185 -18.35 4.76 17.23
C THR A 185 -17.19 5.69 16.94
N LEU A 186 -17.50 6.92 16.56
CA LEU A 186 -16.51 7.98 16.42
C LEU A 186 -15.83 8.25 17.77
N PRO A 187 -14.52 8.52 17.79
CA PRO A 187 -13.87 9.01 18.99
C PRO A 187 -14.43 10.40 19.37
N PRO A 188 -14.40 10.77 20.66
CA PRO A 188 -14.65 12.13 21.11
C PRO A 188 -13.80 13.17 20.36
N GLU A 189 -14.30 14.39 20.22
CA GLU A 189 -13.63 15.45 19.44
C GLU A 189 -12.23 15.81 19.96
N ASP A 190 -12.03 15.79 21.29
CA ASP A 190 -10.74 16.05 21.92
C ASP A 190 -9.71 14.94 21.63
N GLU A 191 -10.11 13.67 21.68
CA GLU A 191 -9.26 12.54 21.28
C GLU A 191 -8.95 12.60 19.78
N LEU A 192 -9.91 13.03 18.95
CA LEU A 192 -9.72 13.19 17.52
C LEU A 192 -8.72 14.31 17.20
N GLU A 193 -8.78 15.43 17.91
CA GLU A 193 -7.82 16.53 17.80
C GLU A 193 -6.40 16.04 18.11
N VAL A 194 -6.19 15.31 19.21
CA VAL A 194 -4.86 14.78 19.55
C VAL A 194 -4.37 13.78 18.49
N PHE A 195 -5.25 12.94 17.95
CA PHE A 195 -4.92 12.06 16.81
C PHE A 195 -4.50 12.83 15.56
N ILE A 196 -5.16 13.95 15.25
CA ILE A 196 -4.80 14.81 14.11
C ILE A 196 -3.40 15.42 14.34
N GLN A 197 -3.14 15.95 15.53
CA GLN A 197 -1.83 16.50 15.90
C GLN A 197 -0.72 15.45 15.80
N GLU A 198 -0.96 14.23 16.28
CA GLU A 198 0.01 13.13 16.18
C GLU A 198 0.25 12.73 14.72
N THR A 199 -0.78 12.74 13.89
CA THR A 199 -0.68 12.45 12.45
C THR A 199 0.15 13.52 11.72
N LEU A 200 -0.12 14.79 11.98
CA LEU A 200 0.64 15.93 11.44
C LEU A 200 2.09 15.91 11.92
N TRP A 201 2.31 15.62 13.20
CA TRP A 201 3.63 15.44 13.78
C TRP A 201 4.38 14.30 13.07
N TYR A 202 3.75 13.14 12.86
CA TYR A 202 4.36 12.02 12.14
C TYR A 202 4.73 12.43 10.72
N LEU A 203 3.86 13.17 10.02
CA LEU A 203 4.14 13.65 8.66
C LEU A 203 5.38 14.55 8.66
N LYS A 204 5.50 15.45 9.64
CA LYS A 204 6.63 16.38 9.78
C LYS A 204 7.94 15.70 10.18
N THR A 205 7.93 14.65 11.01
CA THR A 205 9.16 14.05 11.55
C THR A 205 9.59 12.74 10.88
N ARG A 206 8.63 11.93 10.42
CA ARG A 206 8.87 10.58 9.86
C ARG A 206 8.33 10.40 8.45
N GLY A 207 7.32 11.18 8.05
CA GLY A 207 6.76 11.17 6.70
C GLY A 207 7.69 11.78 5.65
N ARG A 208 8.73 12.47 6.10
CA ARG A 208 9.82 13.09 5.34
C ARG A 208 10.82 12.12 4.68
N ALA A 209 10.45 10.86 4.43
CA ALA A 209 11.33 9.95 3.69
C ALA A 209 11.69 10.45 2.26
N GLU A 210 10.92 11.43 1.77
CA GLU A 210 11.13 12.21 0.54
C GLU A 210 11.51 13.67 0.77
N THR A 211 11.52 14.14 2.02
CA THR A 211 12.06 15.48 2.23
C THR A 211 13.54 15.38 1.95
N PRO A 212 14.03 16.22 1.03
CA PRO A 212 15.43 16.23 0.72
C PRO A 212 16.21 16.36 2.05
N SER A 213 17.27 15.57 2.26
CA SER A 213 18.26 15.91 3.30
C SER A 213 18.71 17.36 3.08
N ALA A 214 19.29 18.01 4.09
CA ALA A 214 19.80 19.38 3.92
C ALA A 214 20.67 19.53 2.65
N ASN A 215 21.42 18.49 2.27
CA ASN A 215 22.20 18.44 1.03
C ASN A 215 21.34 18.34 -0.25
N GLU A 216 20.22 17.61 -0.20
CA GLU A 216 19.29 17.47 -1.33
C GLU A 216 18.37 18.72 -1.46
N GLU A 217 18.25 19.58 -0.44
CA GLU A 217 17.62 20.91 -0.58
C GLU A 217 18.53 21.89 -1.30
N ILE A 218 19.85 21.71 -1.19
CA ILE A 218 20.88 22.53 -1.85
C ILE A 218 21.13 22.04 -3.28
N ASP A 219 21.08 20.73 -3.53
CA ASP A 219 21.33 20.13 -4.85
C ASP A 219 20.03 19.64 -5.53
N PRO A 220 19.49 20.38 -6.52
CA PRO A 220 18.29 19.99 -7.23
C PRO A 220 18.43 18.70 -8.05
N ILE A 221 19.65 18.31 -8.45
CA ILE A 221 19.89 17.06 -9.20
C ILE A 221 19.82 15.87 -8.25
N ALA A 222 20.45 15.96 -7.08
CA ALA A 222 20.31 14.95 -6.04
C ALA A 222 18.84 14.70 -5.67
N LYS A 223 18.03 15.76 -5.59
CA LYS A 223 16.58 15.63 -5.36
C LYS A 223 15.86 14.84 -6.45
N VAL A 224 16.17 15.09 -7.72
CA VAL A 224 15.53 14.39 -8.85
C VAL A 224 16.00 12.94 -8.96
N GLU A 225 17.28 12.67 -8.72
CA GLU A 225 17.78 11.31 -8.59
C GLU A 225 17.09 10.57 -7.47
N ARG A 226 16.92 11.19 -6.30
CA ARG A 226 16.23 10.58 -5.17
C ARG A 226 14.77 10.25 -5.51
N PHE A 227 14.05 11.19 -6.14
CA PHE A 227 12.72 10.95 -6.67
C PHE A 227 12.70 9.75 -7.64
N TYR A 228 13.68 9.67 -8.52
CA TYR A 228 13.82 8.59 -9.49
C TYR A 228 14.15 7.23 -8.84
N GLU A 229 15.03 7.20 -7.85
CA GLU A 229 15.41 5.98 -7.11
C GLU A 229 14.30 5.50 -6.17
N TYR A 230 13.47 6.42 -5.66
CA TYR A 230 12.48 6.09 -4.64
C TYR A 230 11.44 5.10 -5.19
N ARG A 231 11.47 3.85 -4.72
CA ARG A 231 10.49 2.87 -5.19
C ARG A 231 9.14 3.17 -4.55
N TYR A 232 8.25 3.81 -5.31
CA TYR A 232 6.84 3.92 -5.01
C TYR A 232 6.16 2.58 -5.27
N PHE A 233 6.62 1.51 -4.61
CA PHE A 233 5.89 0.24 -4.66
C PHE A 233 4.41 0.43 -4.26
N PHE A 234 4.16 1.45 -3.43
CA PHE A 234 2.91 1.86 -2.82
C PHE A 234 2.87 3.40 -2.78
N PRO A 235 1.70 4.04 -2.65
CA PRO A 235 1.70 5.39 -2.13
C PRO A 235 2.51 5.35 -0.82
N ASN A 236 3.42 6.31 -0.65
CA ASN A 236 4.24 6.36 0.55
C ASN A 236 3.31 6.23 1.77
N LYS A 237 3.72 5.39 2.72
CA LYS A 237 2.93 5.10 3.92
C LYS A 237 2.47 6.38 4.61
N SER A 238 3.26 7.45 4.55
CA SER A 238 2.87 8.77 5.05
C SER A 238 1.71 9.37 4.27
N TRP A 239 1.77 9.44 2.94
CA TRP A 239 0.71 10.07 2.14
C TRP A 239 -0.59 9.29 2.22
N LEU A 240 -0.53 7.96 2.11
CA LEU A 240 -1.72 7.12 2.24
C LEU A 240 -2.37 7.34 3.61
N ARG A 241 -1.57 7.38 4.68
CA ARG A 241 -2.05 7.68 6.02
C ARG A 241 -2.73 9.04 6.09
N THR A 242 -2.10 10.09 5.56
CA THR A 242 -2.67 11.45 5.57
C THR A 242 -4.02 11.49 4.85
N TYR A 243 -4.13 10.84 3.69
CA TYR A 243 -5.39 10.74 2.95
C TYR A 243 -6.47 9.97 3.71
N ILE A 244 -6.17 8.78 4.23
CA ILE A 244 -7.19 7.99 4.92
C ILE A 244 -7.58 8.63 6.27
N ALA A 245 -6.63 9.35 6.92
CA ALA A 245 -6.92 10.17 8.08
C ALA A 245 -7.87 11.32 7.69
N TYR A 246 -7.58 12.07 6.62
CA TYR A 246 -8.49 13.09 6.10
C TYR A 246 -9.87 12.52 5.77
N ARG A 247 -9.95 11.38 5.08
CA ARG A 247 -11.23 10.71 4.79
C ARG A 247 -11.97 10.31 6.07
N GLY A 248 -11.24 9.96 7.13
CA GLY A 248 -11.80 9.59 8.43
C GLY A 248 -12.17 10.76 9.35
N THR A 249 -11.69 11.98 9.09
CA THR A 249 -11.89 13.13 10.00
C THR A 249 -12.47 14.38 9.34
N GLY A 250 -12.25 14.59 8.04
CA GLY A 250 -12.55 15.84 7.35
C GLY A 250 -11.61 17.00 7.68
N ASP A 251 -10.55 16.79 8.46
CA ASP A 251 -9.72 17.87 8.96
C ASP A 251 -8.84 18.50 7.87
N LYS A 252 -8.99 19.81 7.65
CA LYS A 252 -8.29 20.54 6.59
C LYS A 252 -6.76 20.54 6.73
N ARG A 253 -6.22 20.48 7.95
CA ARG A 253 -4.75 20.47 8.16
C ARG A 253 -4.12 19.20 7.59
N LEU A 254 -4.86 18.07 7.63
CA LEU A 254 -4.43 16.83 6.97
C LEU A 254 -4.46 16.97 5.45
N LEU A 255 -5.49 17.61 4.90
CA LEU A 255 -5.57 17.89 3.45
C LEU A 255 -4.41 18.79 3.00
N GLU A 256 -4.04 19.81 3.78
CA GLU A 256 -2.88 20.68 3.53
C GLU A 256 -1.57 19.88 3.52
N GLY A 257 -1.39 18.94 4.46
CA GLY A 257 -0.23 18.05 4.46
C GLY A 257 -0.14 17.14 3.23
N LEU A 258 -1.28 16.71 2.69
CA LEU A 258 -1.33 15.98 1.42
C LEU A 258 -1.02 16.92 0.23
N LEU A 259 -1.52 18.17 0.27
CA LEU A 259 -1.29 19.20 -0.74
C LEU A 259 0.19 19.56 -0.87
N GLU A 260 0.92 19.73 0.23
CA GLU A 260 2.38 19.97 0.19
C GLU A 260 3.11 18.86 -0.60
N THR A 261 2.67 17.61 -0.43
CA THR A 261 3.25 16.48 -1.16
C THR A 261 2.87 16.53 -2.64
N ALA A 262 1.61 16.84 -2.97
CA ALA A 262 1.15 17.03 -4.33
C ALA A 262 1.95 18.12 -5.06
N GLN A 263 2.15 19.28 -4.42
CA GLN A 263 2.95 20.40 -4.94
C GLN A 263 4.40 20.00 -5.24
N LYS A 264 5.03 19.20 -4.38
CA LYS A 264 6.39 18.68 -4.60
C LYS A 264 6.48 17.82 -5.88
N HIS A 265 5.55 16.89 -6.07
CA HIS A 265 5.54 16.05 -7.28
C HIS A 265 5.14 16.82 -8.53
N HIS A 266 4.23 17.78 -8.40
CA HIS A 266 3.88 18.69 -9.48
C HIS A 266 5.10 19.46 -9.95
N LYS A 267 5.84 20.09 -9.02
CA LYS A 267 7.07 20.82 -9.31
C LYS A 267 8.11 19.95 -10.02
N ILE A 268 8.39 18.75 -9.50
CA ILE A 268 9.34 17.82 -10.14
C ILE A 268 8.89 17.43 -11.56
N SER A 269 7.59 17.18 -11.74
CA SER A 269 7.05 16.75 -13.04
C SER A 269 7.07 17.87 -14.08
N VAL A 270 6.92 19.13 -13.65
CA VAL A 270 7.03 20.32 -14.51
C VAL A 270 8.49 20.64 -14.85
N GLU A 271 9.38 20.60 -13.87
CA GLU A 271 10.81 20.94 -14.06
C GLU A 271 11.60 19.82 -14.78
N TYR A 272 11.20 18.55 -14.59
CA TYR A 272 11.92 17.38 -15.10
C TYR A 272 10.96 16.38 -15.78
N PRO A 273 10.25 16.79 -16.85
CA PRO A 273 9.21 15.97 -17.47
C PRO A 273 9.72 14.64 -18.00
N ALA A 274 10.94 14.58 -18.54
CA ALA A 274 11.55 13.32 -19.01
C ALA A 274 11.79 12.31 -17.87
N VAL A 275 12.18 12.79 -16.68
CA VAL A 275 12.38 11.92 -15.50
C VAL A 275 11.03 11.43 -14.97
N ALA A 276 10.05 12.32 -14.89
CA ALA A 276 8.68 11.99 -14.50
C ALA A 276 8.04 10.96 -15.46
N GLN A 277 8.21 11.14 -16.76
CA GLN A 277 7.76 10.20 -17.80
C GLN A 277 8.47 8.86 -17.65
N HIS A 278 9.80 8.85 -17.52
CA HIS A 278 10.54 7.61 -17.31
C HIS A 278 10.05 6.88 -16.05
N LYS A 279 9.83 7.62 -14.95
CA LYS A 279 9.29 7.07 -13.72
C LYS A 279 7.93 6.40 -13.95
N ALA A 280 7.05 7.06 -14.69
CA ALA A 280 5.71 6.56 -14.98
C ALA A 280 5.68 5.36 -15.94
N ARG A 281 6.79 5.01 -16.63
CA ARG A 281 6.86 3.87 -17.57
C ARG A 281 6.71 2.50 -16.91
N VAL A 282 6.81 2.44 -15.59
CA VAL A 282 6.52 1.23 -14.81
C VAL A 282 5.34 1.47 -13.88
N PRO A 283 4.48 0.48 -13.64
CA PRO A 283 3.25 0.72 -12.87
C PRO A 283 3.50 1.13 -11.41
N GLU A 284 4.58 0.63 -10.80
CA GLU A 284 5.01 1.06 -9.46
C GLU A 284 5.29 2.57 -9.46
N GLY A 285 6.00 3.04 -10.50
CA GLY A 285 6.37 4.44 -10.62
C GLY A 285 5.16 5.36 -10.76
N MET A 286 4.09 4.96 -11.46
CA MET A 286 2.87 5.78 -11.58
C MET A 286 2.28 6.21 -10.23
N SER A 287 2.49 5.44 -9.17
CA SER A 287 1.91 5.75 -7.87
C SER A 287 2.49 7.00 -7.19
N TYR A 288 3.60 7.58 -7.68
CA TYR A 288 4.08 8.89 -7.18
C TYR A 288 3.05 10.00 -7.42
N MET A 289 2.25 9.89 -8.49
CA MET A 289 1.23 10.86 -8.85
C MET A 289 -0.01 10.81 -7.95
N TRP A 290 -0.08 9.81 -7.06
CA TRP A 290 -1.27 9.57 -6.26
C TRP A 290 -1.65 10.76 -5.37
N SER A 291 -0.69 11.47 -4.78
CA SER A 291 -0.99 12.64 -3.94
C SER A 291 -1.63 13.78 -4.75
N MET A 292 -1.11 14.03 -5.96
CA MET A 292 -1.69 14.98 -6.91
C MET A 292 -3.13 14.59 -7.27
N ALA A 293 -3.36 13.32 -7.62
CA ALA A 293 -4.68 12.82 -7.99
C ALA A 293 -5.69 12.89 -6.84
N ALA A 294 -5.28 12.48 -5.63
CA ALA A 294 -6.12 12.49 -4.44
C ALA A 294 -6.48 13.91 -3.98
N CYS A 295 -5.50 14.83 -3.92
CA CYS A 295 -5.75 16.24 -3.62
C CYS A 295 -6.69 16.87 -4.65
N ALA A 296 -6.39 16.72 -5.94
CA ALA A 296 -7.23 17.29 -6.99
C ALA A 296 -8.66 16.78 -6.88
N ARG A 297 -8.86 15.47 -6.66
CA ARG A 297 -10.21 14.91 -6.48
C ARG A 297 -10.95 15.54 -5.30
N ILE A 298 -10.32 15.54 -4.12
CA ILE A 298 -10.95 16.05 -2.90
C ILE A 298 -11.35 17.51 -3.10
N THR A 299 -10.45 18.34 -3.62
CA THR A 299 -10.71 19.76 -3.89
C THR A 299 -11.87 19.94 -4.88
N LEU A 300 -11.90 19.16 -5.97
CA LEU A 300 -12.97 19.25 -6.97
C LEU A 300 -14.31 18.72 -6.45
N GLN A 301 -14.32 17.66 -5.65
CA GLN A 301 -15.52 17.17 -4.96
C GLN A 301 -16.07 18.24 -4.00
N LEU A 302 -15.20 18.86 -3.20
CA LEU A 302 -15.58 19.96 -2.31
C LEU A 302 -16.08 21.18 -3.09
N ALA A 303 -15.44 21.55 -4.20
CA ALA A 303 -15.88 22.68 -5.03
C ALA A 303 -17.27 22.43 -5.63
N ARG A 304 -17.56 21.19 -6.05
CA ARG A 304 -18.87 20.80 -6.58
C ARG A 304 -19.95 20.77 -5.49
N LYS A 305 -19.63 20.25 -4.30
CA LYS A 305 -20.61 20.07 -3.21
C LYS A 305 -20.80 21.34 -2.37
N TYR A 306 -19.73 22.09 -2.16
CA TYR A 306 -19.64 23.28 -1.30
C TYR A 306 -18.86 24.40 -2.01
N PRO A 307 -19.39 24.97 -3.11
CA PRO A 307 -18.65 25.93 -3.96
C PRO A 307 -18.16 27.19 -3.25
N ARG A 308 -18.76 27.55 -2.11
CA ARG A 308 -18.33 28.71 -1.29
C ARG A 308 -17.15 28.40 -0.36
N GLN A 309 -16.81 27.13 -0.16
CA GLN A 309 -15.75 26.70 0.75
C GLN A 309 -14.41 26.43 0.04
N VAL A 310 -14.40 26.47 -1.29
CA VAL A 310 -13.22 26.24 -2.12
C VAL A 310 -13.01 27.44 -3.03
N SER A 311 -11.83 28.03 -2.97
CA SER A 311 -11.45 29.17 -3.79
C SER A 311 -11.18 28.77 -5.24
N GLN A 312 -11.30 29.73 -6.16
CA GLN A 312 -10.91 29.52 -7.56
C GLN A 312 -9.41 29.18 -7.71
N LYS A 313 -8.57 29.67 -6.79
CA LYS A 313 -7.13 29.33 -6.76
C LYS A 313 -6.91 27.84 -6.47
N GLU A 314 -7.64 27.28 -5.50
CA GLU A 314 -7.57 25.84 -5.19
C GLU A 314 -8.07 24.98 -6.35
N VAL A 315 -9.15 25.40 -7.03
CA VAL A 315 -9.64 24.72 -8.24
C VAL A 315 -8.60 24.77 -9.36
N ALA A 316 -7.98 25.94 -9.59
CA ALA A 316 -6.95 26.11 -10.62
C ALA A 316 -5.69 25.26 -10.32
N GLU A 317 -5.29 25.15 -9.05
CA GLU A 317 -4.18 24.29 -8.64
C GLU A 317 -4.52 22.80 -8.84
N ALA A 318 -5.73 22.38 -8.48
CA ALA A 318 -6.21 21.02 -8.78
C ALA A 318 -6.18 20.73 -10.28
N GLU A 319 -6.64 21.66 -11.12
CA GLU A 319 -6.57 21.55 -12.59
C GLU A 319 -5.11 21.46 -13.07
N ALA A 320 -4.20 22.25 -12.51
CA ALA A 320 -2.78 22.20 -12.86
C ALA A 320 -2.16 20.83 -12.56
N PHE A 321 -2.49 20.22 -11.40
CA PHE A 321 -2.08 18.86 -11.08
C PHE A 321 -2.59 17.84 -12.11
N LEU A 322 -3.87 17.92 -12.49
CA LEU A 322 -4.46 17.02 -13.49
C LEU A 322 -3.79 17.17 -14.85
N LYS A 323 -3.56 18.40 -15.32
CA LYS A 323 -2.85 18.68 -16.58
C LYS A 323 -1.43 18.13 -16.57
N THR A 324 -0.69 18.29 -15.47
CA THR A 324 0.66 17.72 -15.34
C THR A 324 0.65 16.20 -15.35
N MET A 325 -0.31 15.55 -14.68
CA MET A 325 -0.40 14.08 -14.74
C MET A 325 -0.72 13.60 -16.16
N VAL A 326 -1.64 14.26 -16.87
CA VAL A 326 -1.94 13.95 -18.28
C VAL A 326 -0.70 14.17 -19.16
N SER A 327 0.06 15.25 -18.99
CA SER A 327 1.25 15.50 -19.81
C SER A 327 2.37 14.46 -19.59
N VAL A 328 2.50 13.90 -18.39
CA VAL A 328 3.45 12.82 -18.09
C VAL A 328 2.94 11.47 -18.60
N LEU A 329 1.65 11.18 -18.42
CA LEU A 329 1.08 9.89 -18.79
C LEU A 329 0.79 9.77 -20.28
N LYS A 330 0.53 10.86 -21.01
CA LYS A 330 0.18 10.78 -22.43
C LYS A 330 1.25 10.07 -23.28
N PRO A 331 2.56 10.39 -23.18
CA PRO A 331 3.59 9.63 -23.90
C PRO A 331 3.84 8.21 -23.37
N THR A 332 3.30 7.87 -22.19
CA THR A 332 3.60 6.61 -21.49
C THR A 332 2.47 5.59 -21.60
N CYS A 333 1.23 6.06 -21.47
CA CYS A 333 0.00 5.27 -21.45
C CYS A 333 -0.86 5.51 -22.69
N GLU A 334 -0.72 6.64 -23.37
CA GLU A 334 -1.52 6.98 -24.55
C GLU A 334 -0.71 7.01 -25.85
N ALA A 335 0.57 6.63 -25.82
CA ALA A 335 1.38 6.50 -27.02
C ALA A 335 0.68 5.57 -28.03
N THR A 336 0.66 5.96 -29.30
CA THR A 336 -0.13 5.29 -30.34
C THR A 336 0.56 4.07 -30.94
N ASP A 337 1.85 3.91 -30.68
CA ASP A 337 2.68 2.89 -31.29
C ASP A 337 2.64 1.61 -30.45
N ASP A 338 2.58 0.45 -31.13
CA ASP A 338 2.60 -0.88 -30.53
C ASP A 338 1.62 -1.06 -29.36
N LEU A 339 0.37 -0.60 -29.55
CA LEU A 339 -0.69 -0.74 -28.56
C LEU A 339 -1.15 -2.20 -28.41
N ASP A 340 -1.35 -2.62 -27.16
CA ASP A 340 -2.14 -3.80 -26.83
C ASP A 340 -3.62 -3.54 -27.18
N PRO A 341 -4.26 -4.38 -28.01
CA PRO A 341 -5.61 -4.12 -28.52
C PRO A 341 -6.68 -4.16 -27.42
N GLU A 342 -6.45 -4.93 -26.35
CA GLU A 342 -7.40 -5.07 -25.24
C GLU A 342 -7.29 -3.86 -24.31
N MET A 343 -6.10 -3.57 -23.77
CA MET A 343 -5.92 -2.53 -22.75
C MET A 343 -5.79 -1.13 -23.35
N GLY A 344 -5.39 -0.99 -24.61
CA GLY A 344 -5.14 0.32 -25.22
C GLY A 344 -3.94 1.07 -24.61
N LEU A 345 -2.95 0.32 -24.14
CA LEU A 345 -1.65 0.81 -23.65
C LEU A 345 -0.51 0.21 -24.49
N PRO A 346 0.69 0.80 -24.49
CA PRO A 346 1.85 0.19 -25.13
C PRO A 346 2.10 -1.25 -24.62
N LYS A 347 2.34 -2.21 -25.52
CA LYS A 347 2.47 -3.64 -25.15
C LYS A 347 3.52 -3.90 -24.08
N ALA A 348 4.66 -3.20 -24.12
CA ALA A 348 5.70 -3.34 -23.10
C ALA A 348 5.19 -3.00 -21.68
N LEU A 349 4.35 -1.98 -21.56
CA LEU A 349 3.71 -1.61 -20.29
C LEU A 349 2.66 -2.63 -19.89
N VAL A 350 1.88 -3.15 -20.85
CA VAL A 350 0.89 -4.21 -20.58
C VAL A 350 1.54 -5.50 -20.11
N GLU A 351 2.64 -5.92 -20.71
CA GLU A 351 3.42 -7.08 -20.27
C GLU A 351 3.96 -6.89 -18.85
N ASP A 352 4.45 -5.68 -18.52
CA ASP A 352 4.88 -5.35 -17.17
C ASP A 352 3.70 -5.40 -16.16
N LEU A 353 2.54 -4.88 -16.58
CA LEU A 353 1.29 -4.92 -15.83
C LEU A 353 0.83 -6.37 -15.57
N LYS A 354 0.86 -7.22 -16.61
CA LYS A 354 0.36 -8.59 -16.57
C LYS A 354 1.30 -9.55 -15.84
N PHE A 355 2.61 -9.29 -15.80
CA PHE A 355 3.60 -10.29 -15.37
C PHE A 355 4.52 -9.88 -14.23
N ARG A 356 5.45 -8.92 -14.43
CA ARG A 356 6.51 -8.62 -13.44
C ARG A 356 5.92 -8.06 -12.15
N ALA A 357 4.89 -7.24 -12.25
CA ALA A 357 4.34 -6.57 -11.09
C ALA A 357 2.87 -6.92 -10.80
N TYR A 358 2.35 -8.00 -11.42
CA TYR A 358 1.00 -8.54 -11.28
C TYR A 358 0.23 -8.12 -10.01
N ASN A 359 0.64 -8.55 -8.81
CA ASN A 359 -0.11 -8.18 -7.59
C ASN A 359 0.18 -6.77 -7.07
N ARG A 360 1.36 -6.21 -7.37
CA ARG A 360 1.79 -4.86 -6.95
C ARG A 360 1.21 -3.73 -7.82
N ASN A 361 0.85 -4.05 -9.06
CA ASN A 361 0.36 -3.11 -10.06
C ASN A 361 -0.98 -2.48 -9.71
N MET A 362 -1.73 -3.11 -8.80
CA MET A 362 -3.02 -2.60 -8.37
C MET A 362 -2.94 -1.15 -7.86
N ASN A 363 -1.80 -0.71 -7.31
CA ASN A 363 -1.63 0.70 -6.89
C ASN A 363 -1.48 1.65 -8.07
N GLY A 364 -0.70 1.30 -9.10
CA GLY A 364 -0.62 2.10 -10.33
C GLY A 364 -1.95 2.17 -11.05
N ILE A 365 -2.64 1.03 -11.15
CA ILE A 365 -4.00 0.91 -11.71
C ILE A 365 -4.99 1.77 -10.91
N ALA A 366 -4.93 1.75 -9.59
CA ALA A 366 -5.76 2.59 -8.73
C ALA A 366 -5.44 4.08 -8.86
N THR A 367 -4.17 4.45 -9.09
CA THR A 367 -3.79 5.84 -9.40
C THR A 367 -4.42 6.30 -10.71
N LEU A 368 -4.39 5.47 -11.78
CA LEU A 368 -5.12 5.77 -13.02
C LEU A 368 -6.62 5.95 -12.75
N GLY A 369 -7.21 5.11 -11.90
CA GLY A 369 -8.60 5.23 -11.48
C GLY A 369 -8.90 6.54 -10.77
N MET A 370 -8.04 6.96 -9.84
CA MET A 370 -8.16 8.25 -9.16
C MET A 370 -8.03 9.42 -10.15
N ILE A 371 -7.08 9.37 -11.08
CA ILE A 371 -6.91 10.42 -12.11
C ILE A 371 -8.15 10.53 -12.99
N ALA A 372 -8.69 9.40 -13.48
CA ALA A 372 -9.84 9.38 -14.36
C ALA A 372 -11.08 10.04 -13.72
N VAL A 373 -11.38 9.72 -12.46
CA VAL A 373 -12.52 10.33 -11.76
C VAL A 373 -12.28 11.79 -11.38
N SER A 374 -11.04 12.18 -11.09
CA SER A 374 -10.71 13.60 -10.87
C SER A 374 -10.88 14.43 -12.15
N LEU A 375 -10.49 13.89 -13.30
CA LEU A 375 -10.73 14.53 -14.61
C LEU A 375 -12.24 14.64 -14.90
N GLU A 376 -13.03 13.65 -14.52
CA GLU A 376 -14.49 13.71 -14.63
C GLU A 376 -15.09 14.80 -13.72
N ASP A 377 -14.63 14.89 -12.48
CA ASP A 377 -15.02 15.96 -11.56
C ASP A 377 -14.68 17.35 -12.12
N LEU A 378 -13.50 17.51 -12.73
CA LEU A 378 -13.08 18.74 -13.41
C LEU A 378 -13.97 19.05 -14.62
N GLN A 379 -14.25 18.05 -15.47
CA GLN A 379 -15.14 18.20 -16.63
C GLN A 379 -16.54 18.69 -16.22
N LYS A 380 -17.09 18.12 -15.15
CA LYS A 380 -18.39 18.53 -14.61
C LYS A 380 -18.35 19.96 -14.09
N LEU A 381 -17.31 20.32 -13.34
CA LEU A 381 -17.16 21.67 -12.78
C LEU A 381 -16.99 22.74 -13.87
N LYS A 382 -16.26 22.44 -14.93
CA LYS A 382 -15.98 23.37 -16.04
C LYS A 382 -16.95 23.26 -17.22
N ASN A 383 -17.93 22.36 -17.15
CA ASN A 383 -18.84 22.04 -18.24
C ASN A 383 -18.11 21.77 -19.58
N THR A 384 -17.14 20.84 -19.57
CA THR A 384 -16.33 20.48 -20.73
C THR A 384 -16.27 18.97 -20.96
N LYS A 385 -15.85 18.56 -22.17
CA LYS A 385 -15.60 17.17 -22.57
C LYS A 385 -14.16 16.91 -23.01
N GLU A 386 -13.27 17.88 -22.86
CA GLU A 386 -11.87 17.83 -23.33
C GLU A 386 -11.12 16.57 -22.88
N TYR A 387 -11.31 16.14 -21.63
CA TYR A 387 -10.58 15.00 -21.06
C TYR A 387 -11.26 13.64 -21.29
N GLN A 388 -12.40 13.59 -21.97
CA GLN A 388 -13.19 12.37 -22.11
C GLN A 388 -12.39 11.22 -22.77
N PRO A 389 -11.60 11.44 -23.84
CA PRO A 389 -10.80 10.38 -24.44
C PRO A 389 -9.77 9.77 -23.47
N THR A 390 -9.13 10.60 -22.63
CA THR A 390 -8.20 10.15 -21.59
C THR A 390 -8.93 9.37 -20.49
N ILE A 391 -10.08 9.87 -20.03
CA ILE A 391 -10.93 9.17 -19.05
C ILE A 391 -11.31 7.79 -19.58
N ASP A 392 -11.84 7.70 -20.80
CA ASP A 392 -12.30 6.45 -21.40
C ASP A 392 -11.16 5.44 -21.56
N ARG A 393 -9.98 5.90 -21.97
CA ARG A 393 -8.79 5.05 -22.09
C ARG A 393 -8.35 4.50 -20.73
N TYR A 394 -8.29 5.33 -19.69
CA TYR A 394 -7.91 4.86 -18.35
C TYR A 394 -8.97 3.91 -17.78
N ARG A 395 -10.26 4.20 -17.96
CA ARG A 395 -11.35 3.28 -17.57
C ARG A 395 -11.23 1.92 -18.27
N LYS A 396 -11.01 1.92 -19.58
CA LYS A 396 -10.79 0.71 -20.38
C LYS A 396 -9.58 -0.08 -19.86
N THR A 397 -8.45 0.59 -19.65
CA THR A 397 -7.23 0.00 -19.10
C THR A 397 -7.50 -0.72 -17.77
N ILE A 398 -8.16 -0.05 -16.82
CA ILE A 398 -8.42 -0.61 -15.49
C ILE A 398 -9.38 -1.80 -15.60
N LYS A 399 -10.44 -1.68 -16.42
CA LYS A 399 -11.42 -2.76 -16.64
C LYS A 399 -10.75 -4.02 -17.20
N GLU A 400 -9.94 -3.88 -18.25
CA GLU A 400 -9.27 -5.03 -18.86
C GLU A 400 -8.18 -5.61 -17.94
N TYR A 401 -7.50 -4.77 -17.16
CA TYR A 401 -6.57 -5.25 -16.14
C TYR A 401 -7.29 -6.07 -15.06
N LEU A 402 -8.42 -5.57 -14.53
CA LEU A 402 -9.22 -6.30 -13.54
C LEU A 402 -9.78 -7.60 -14.11
N LYS A 403 -10.21 -7.61 -15.36
CA LYS A 403 -10.64 -8.82 -16.08
C LYS A 403 -9.51 -9.84 -16.17
N TYR A 404 -8.33 -9.43 -16.61
CA TYR A 404 -7.14 -10.30 -16.66
C TYR A 404 -6.78 -10.83 -15.27
N TRP A 405 -6.69 -9.96 -14.27
CA TRP A 405 -6.34 -10.34 -12.90
C TRP A 405 -7.36 -11.31 -12.30
N LYS A 406 -8.67 -11.07 -12.48
CA LYS A 406 -9.72 -12.00 -12.06
C LYS A 406 -9.68 -13.33 -12.82
N SER A 407 -9.33 -13.34 -14.11
CA SER A 407 -9.20 -14.58 -14.90
C SER A 407 -8.08 -15.50 -14.42
N ARG A 408 -7.10 -14.94 -13.71
CA ARG A 408 -6.00 -15.68 -13.07
C ARG A 408 -6.28 -15.96 -11.59
N SER A 409 -7.46 -15.61 -11.11
CA SER A 409 -7.91 -15.74 -9.72
C SER A 409 -9.07 -16.73 -9.63
N HIS A 410 -9.59 -16.97 -8.44
CA HIS A 410 -10.71 -17.88 -8.24
C HIS A 410 -11.71 -17.37 -7.21
N PHE A 411 -13.00 -17.59 -7.51
CA PHE A 411 -14.08 -17.46 -6.54
C PHE A 411 -14.50 -18.84 -6.05
N CYS A 412 -14.28 -19.10 -4.76
CA CYS A 412 -14.68 -20.33 -4.10
C CYS A 412 -15.95 -20.05 -3.29
N LYS A 413 -16.97 -20.92 -3.35
CA LYS A 413 -18.16 -20.83 -2.50
C LYS A 413 -18.19 -22.02 -1.55
N VAL A 414 -18.14 -21.76 -0.26
CA VAL A 414 -18.13 -22.78 0.81
C VAL A 414 -19.01 -22.28 1.94
N ASP A 415 -19.89 -23.15 2.45
CA ASP A 415 -20.80 -22.84 3.57
C ASP A 415 -21.58 -21.53 3.39
N GLY A 416 -22.11 -21.32 2.18
CA GLY A 416 -22.85 -20.11 1.80
C GLY A 416 -21.98 -18.87 1.55
N ASN A 417 -20.73 -18.86 2.00
CA ASN A 417 -19.82 -17.72 1.84
C ASN A 417 -19.05 -17.81 0.52
N LYS A 418 -18.87 -16.66 -0.13
CA LYS A 418 -18.02 -16.48 -1.30
C LYS A 418 -16.65 -15.98 -0.84
N TYR A 419 -15.58 -16.54 -1.39
CA TYR A 419 -14.19 -16.22 -1.10
C TYR A 419 -13.47 -15.87 -2.39
N PHE A 420 -12.65 -14.83 -2.37
CA PHE A 420 -11.79 -14.49 -3.50
C PHE A 420 -10.32 -14.72 -3.17
N VAL A 421 -9.67 -15.59 -3.96
CA VAL A 421 -8.26 -15.95 -3.79
C VAL A 421 -7.54 -15.88 -5.12
N TYR A 422 -6.24 -15.57 -5.09
CA TYR A 422 -5.42 -15.42 -6.28
C TYR A 422 -3.97 -15.87 -6.04
N PRO A 423 -3.24 -16.24 -7.11
CA PRO A 423 -1.87 -16.72 -6.98
C PRO A 423 -0.87 -15.59 -6.74
N TYR A 424 0.25 -15.93 -6.11
CA TYR A 424 1.38 -15.02 -5.92
C TYR A 424 1.95 -14.46 -7.24
N ALA A 425 1.86 -15.24 -8.32
CA ALA A 425 2.34 -14.84 -9.63
C ALA A 425 1.47 -15.47 -10.72
N PRO A 426 1.33 -14.81 -11.88
CA PRO A 426 0.46 -15.27 -12.96
C PRO A 426 1.09 -16.42 -13.76
N ARG A 427 2.42 -16.56 -13.76
CA ARG A 427 3.17 -17.63 -14.45
C ARG A 427 3.48 -18.81 -13.53
N GLN A 428 2.50 -19.23 -12.72
CA GLN A 428 2.60 -20.47 -11.98
C GLN A 428 2.13 -21.64 -12.84
N PRO A 429 2.53 -22.89 -12.53
CA PRO A 429 1.85 -24.06 -13.09
C PRO A 429 0.34 -23.95 -12.89
N GLU A 430 -0.41 -24.48 -13.84
CA GLU A 430 -1.88 -24.42 -13.83
C GLU A 430 -2.43 -24.84 -12.45
N PRO A 431 -3.39 -24.08 -11.90
CA PRO A 431 -4.03 -24.43 -10.64
C PRO A 431 -4.65 -25.82 -10.74
N LYS A 432 -4.48 -26.65 -9.71
CA LYS A 432 -5.11 -27.98 -9.69
C LYS A 432 -6.57 -27.84 -9.27
N PRO A 433 -7.55 -28.29 -10.07
CA PRO A 433 -8.94 -28.30 -9.63
C PRO A 433 -9.12 -29.28 -8.47
N GLU A 434 -9.88 -28.87 -7.45
CA GLU A 434 -10.20 -29.66 -6.25
C GLU A 434 -11.65 -29.34 -5.85
N GLY A 435 -12.58 -30.20 -6.26
CA GLY A 435 -14.02 -29.94 -6.12
C GLY A 435 -14.43 -28.63 -6.82
N ALA A 436 -15.15 -27.75 -6.11
CA ALA A 436 -15.57 -26.45 -6.62
C ALA A 436 -14.47 -25.36 -6.53
N CYS A 437 -13.26 -25.71 -6.09
CA CYS A 437 -12.18 -24.75 -5.88
C CYS A 437 -10.90 -25.15 -6.62
N VAL A 438 -9.92 -24.25 -6.66
CA VAL A 438 -8.63 -24.49 -7.30
C VAL A 438 -7.51 -24.35 -6.27
N ILE A 439 -6.48 -25.16 -6.41
CA ILE A 439 -5.28 -25.17 -5.57
C ILE A 439 -4.14 -24.51 -6.34
N PHE A 440 -3.81 -23.28 -5.98
CA PHE A 440 -2.65 -22.60 -6.54
C PHE A 440 -1.35 -23.25 -6.07
N LYS A 441 -0.31 -23.27 -6.91
CA LYS A 441 1.02 -23.72 -6.46
C LYS A 441 1.55 -22.86 -5.33
N ARG A 442 1.28 -21.55 -5.36
CA ARG A 442 1.56 -20.62 -4.29
C ARG A 442 0.48 -19.54 -4.27
N PRO A 443 -0.46 -19.58 -3.31
CA PRO A 443 -1.38 -18.47 -3.06
C PRO A 443 -0.60 -17.21 -2.66
N GLU A 444 -1.26 -16.06 -2.74
CA GLU A 444 -0.66 -14.81 -2.29
C GLU A 444 -0.44 -14.79 -0.76
N ASP A 445 0.70 -14.25 -0.32
CA ASP A 445 0.97 -14.07 1.12
C ASP A 445 0.29 -12.81 1.67
N ALA A 446 -0.12 -12.85 2.94
CA ALA A 446 -0.88 -11.76 3.57
C ALA A 446 -0.18 -10.39 3.51
N GLY A 447 1.15 -10.38 3.45
CA GLY A 447 1.93 -9.14 3.27
C GLY A 447 1.66 -8.52 1.89
N HIS A 448 1.91 -9.26 0.82
CA HIS A 448 1.66 -8.80 -0.55
C HIS A 448 0.15 -8.63 -0.85
N TYR A 449 -0.72 -9.44 -0.25
CA TYR A 449 -2.16 -9.25 -0.36
C TYR A 449 -2.59 -7.88 0.17
N SER A 450 -2.05 -7.48 1.33
CA SER A 450 -2.35 -6.16 1.91
C SER A 450 -1.96 -4.98 1.03
N HIS A 451 -1.00 -5.20 0.13
CA HIS A 451 -0.56 -4.21 -0.83
C HIS A 451 -1.49 -4.09 -2.03
N THR A 452 -1.98 -5.21 -2.55
CA THR A 452 -3.03 -5.23 -3.59
C THR A 452 -4.32 -4.61 -3.07
N LEU A 453 -4.67 -4.91 -1.82
CA LEU A 453 -5.88 -4.40 -1.17
C LEU A 453 -5.94 -2.87 -1.15
N GLN A 454 -4.81 -2.17 -0.93
CA GLN A 454 -4.80 -0.70 -0.91
C GLN A 454 -5.31 -0.12 -2.23
N GLY A 455 -4.83 -0.65 -3.37
CA GLY A 455 -5.32 -0.25 -4.68
C GLY A 455 -6.79 -0.62 -4.91
N LEU A 456 -7.23 -1.81 -4.46
CA LEU A 456 -8.63 -2.22 -4.55
C LEU A 456 -9.57 -1.33 -3.73
N LEU A 457 -9.17 -0.92 -2.52
CA LEU A 457 -9.94 0.01 -1.70
C LEU A 457 -10.10 1.36 -2.40
N ILE A 458 -9.03 1.86 -3.03
CA ILE A 458 -9.08 3.09 -3.82
C ILE A 458 -10.03 2.92 -5.01
N LEU A 459 -9.92 1.83 -5.77
CA LEU A 459 -10.83 1.55 -6.90
C LEU A 459 -12.28 1.42 -6.43
N TYR A 460 -12.53 0.76 -5.31
CA TYR A 460 -13.86 0.69 -4.69
C TYR A 460 -14.41 2.08 -4.37
N GLN A 461 -13.58 3.02 -3.90
CA GLN A 461 -13.96 4.40 -3.62
C GLN A 461 -14.17 5.24 -4.88
N THR A 462 -13.37 5.01 -5.92
CA THR A 462 -13.38 5.84 -7.12
C THR A 462 -14.41 5.35 -8.13
N MET A 463 -14.40 4.05 -8.41
CA MET A 463 -15.05 3.42 -9.54
C MET A 463 -15.54 2.01 -9.14
N PRO A 464 -16.56 1.86 -8.31
CA PRO A 464 -17.08 0.53 -7.98
C PRO A 464 -17.67 -0.18 -9.21
N GLU A 465 -18.20 0.59 -10.18
CA GLU A 465 -18.93 0.10 -11.36
C GLU A 465 -18.07 -0.71 -12.35
N ILE A 466 -16.74 -0.65 -12.24
CA ILE A 466 -15.83 -1.47 -13.07
C ILE A 466 -15.57 -2.86 -12.47
N GLY A 467 -16.41 -3.29 -11.52
CA GLY A 467 -16.37 -4.61 -10.91
C GLY A 467 -15.53 -4.69 -9.63
N VAL A 468 -15.31 -3.57 -8.94
CA VAL A 468 -14.80 -3.56 -7.57
C VAL A 468 -15.96 -3.15 -6.66
N ASP A 469 -17.00 -3.97 -6.65
CA ASP A 469 -18.27 -3.74 -5.96
C ASP A 469 -18.30 -4.38 -4.56
N ASP A 470 -19.44 -4.25 -3.86
CA ASP A 470 -19.65 -4.78 -2.51
C ASP A 470 -19.49 -6.30 -2.46
N ASP A 471 -20.08 -7.03 -3.41
CA ASP A 471 -19.98 -8.50 -3.46
C ASP A 471 -18.53 -8.97 -3.61
N PHE A 472 -17.77 -8.28 -4.47
CA PHE A 472 -16.36 -8.56 -4.66
C PHE A 472 -15.53 -8.27 -3.40
N MET A 473 -15.72 -7.10 -2.78
CA MET A 473 -15.00 -6.71 -1.57
C MET A 473 -15.39 -7.58 -0.36
N THR A 474 -16.65 -8.01 -0.24
CA THR A 474 -17.08 -8.98 0.77
C THR A 474 -16.43 -10.35 0.54
N ALA A 475 -16.27 -10.80 -0.70
CA ALA A 475 -15.56 -12.06 -0.97
C ALA A 475 -14.08 -12.01 -0.55
N ILE A 476 -13.44 -10.84 -0.71
CA ILE A 476 -12.08 -10.59 -0.20
C ILE A 476 -12.06 -10.59 1.33
N ALA A 477 -13.02 -9.90 1.96
CA ALA A 477 -13.10 -9.80 3.42
C ALA A 477 -13.33 -11.17 4.08
N ASN A 478 -14.16 -12.01 3.46
CA ASN A 478 -14.40 -13.39 3.88
C ASN A 478 -13.12 -14.24 3.81
N ALA A 479 -12.32 -14.08 2.75
CA ALA A 479 -11.03 -14.76 2.64
C ALA A 479 -10.10 -14.31 3.78
N MET A 480 -10.00 -13.01 4.06
CA MET A 480 -9.19 -12.53 5.18
C MET A 480 -9.67 -13.08 6.52
N TYR A 481 -10.97 -13.03 6.77
CA TYR A 481 -11.59 -13.52 8.00
C TYR A 481 -11.31 -15.00 8.23
N LEU A 482 -11.44 -15.83 7.18
CA LEU A 482 -11.12 -17.25 7.26
C LEU A 482 -9.65 -17.46 7.66
N ASN A 483 -8.73 -16.78 7.00
CA ASN A 483 -7.29 -16.95 7.23
C ASN A 483 -6.84 -16.42 8.61
N THR A 484 -7.57 -15.46 9.19
CA THR A 484 -7.32 -14.99 10.56
C THR A 484 -7.87 -15.93 11.62
N THR A 485 -8.92 -16.70 11.29
CA THR A 485 -9.66 -17.54 12.24
C THR A 485 -9.31 -19.02 12.21
N THR A 486 -8.77 -19.50 11.09
CA THR A 486 -8.52 -20.93 10.86
C THR A 486 -7.08 -21.30 11.18
N GLU A 487 -6.92 -22.29 12.07
CA GLU A 487 -5.62 -22.92 12.30
C GLU A 487 -5.40 -24.09 11.36
N VAL A 488 -4.17 -24.18 10.84
CA VAL A 488 -3.71 -25.30 10.04
C VAL A 488 -2.60 -26.02 10.80
N THR A 489 -2.66 -27.35 10.84
CA THR A 489 -1.60 -28.20 11.40
C THR A 489 -0.80 -28.81 10.27
N ILE A 490 0.51 -28.51 10.26
CA ILE A 490 1.45 -28.93 9.24
C ILE A 490 2.66 -29.54 9.94
N ASN A 491 2.92 -30.83 9.69
CA ASN A 491 4.04 -31.57 10.30
C ASN A 491 4.04 -31.54 11.85
N GLY A 492 2.86 -31.47 12.46
CA GLY A 492 2.69 -31.36 13.92
C GLY A 492 2.74 -29.93 14.45
N ASP A 493 3.13 -28.94 13.63
CA ASP A 493 3.10 -27.53 13.99
C ASP A 493 1.73 -26.93 13.63
N THR A 494 1.02 -26.41 14.63
CA THR A 494 -0.26 -25.72 14.44
C THR A 494 -0.06 -24.20 14.44
N GLY A 495 -0.67 -23.51 13.47
CA GLY A 495 -0.69 -22.05 13.44
C GLY A 495 -1.63 -21.50 12.37
N LEU A 496 -1.75 -20.17 12.29
CA LEU A 496 -2.49 -19.50 11.23
C LEU A 496 -1.72 -19.53 9.91
N SER A 497 -2.43 -19.69 8.79
CA SER A 497 -1.82 -19.56 7.47
C SER A 497 -1.31 -18.14 7.24
N GLY A 498 -0.06 -18.00 6.78
CA GLY A 498 0.49 -16.72 6.33
C GLY A 498 0.02 -16.28 4.94
N TYR A 499 -0.85 -17.07 4.31
CA TYR A 499 -1.34 -16.90 2.94
C TYR A 499 -2.84 -16.63 2.95
N LEU A 500 -3.39 -16.18 1.83
CA LEU A 500 -4.84 -16.00 1.67
C LEU A 500 -5.39 -17.15 0.86
N GLU A 501 -5.99 -18.09 1.57
CA GLU A 501 -6.51 -19.35 1.04
C GLU A 501 -8.04 -19.42 1.20
N CYS A 502 -8.67 -20.30 0.42
CA CYS A 502 -10.08 -20.66 0.62
C CYS A 502 -10.15 -21.96 1.45
N PRO A 503 -11.31 -22.34 2.02
CA PRO A 503 -11.41 -23.49 2.91
C PRO A 503 -10.92 -24.80 2.25
N THR A 504 -11.26 -25.00 0.98
CA THR A 504 -10.81 -26.18 0.21
C THR A 504 -9.29 -26.21 0.06
N MET A 505 -8.65 -25.05 -0.16
CA MET A 505 -7.21 -24.96 -0.31
C MET A 505 -6.47 -25.25 0.99
N MET A 506 -6.95 -24.70 2.11
CA MET A 506 -6.43 -25.00 3.44
C MET A 506 -6.52 -26.48 3.80
N LYS A 507 -7.59 -27.17 3.38
CA LYS A 507 -7.75 -28.61 3.61
C LYS A 507 -6.81 -29.44 2.73
N ALA A 508 -6.74 -29.14 1.43
CA ALA A 508 -5.99 -29.96 0.48
C ALA A 508 -4.48 -29.74 0.57
N ARG A 509 -4.05 -28.49 0.76
CA ARG A 509 -2.63 -28.11 0.82
C ARG A 509 -2.46 -26.82 1.64
N PRO A 510 -2.50 -26.91 2.98
CA PRO A 510 -2.31 -25.73 3.82
C PRO A 510 -0.91 -25.14 3.63
N TYR A 511 -0.82 -23.82 3.51
CA TYR A 511 0.46 -23.14 3.44
C TYR A 511 0.88 -22.59 4.80
N GLY A 512 2.11 -22.88 5.21
CA GLY A 512 2.65 -22.44 6.49
C GLY A 512 4.16 -22.61 6.59
N LYS A 513 4.74 -22.10 7.69
CA LYS A 513 6.19 -22.07 7.92
C LYS A 513 6.85 -23.45 7.76
N SER A 514 6.20 -24.51 8.24
CA SER A 514 6.75 -25.87 8.31
C SER A 514 6.74 -26.66 6.98
N LEU A 515 6.11 -26.15 5.91
CA LEU A 515 6.19 -26.76 4.57
C LEU A 515 7.19 -26.05 3.65
N ASP A 516 7.26 -24.72 3.65
CA ASP A 516 7.97 -23.97 2.60
C ASP A 516 8.88 -22.82 3.11
N GLY A 517 9.19 -22.77 4.41
CA GLY A 517 9.84 -21.57 4.99
C GLY A 517 8.93 -20.33 4.87
N GLY A 518 7.62 -20.56 4.81
CA GLY A 518 6.59 -19.56 4.57
C GLY A 518 6.55 -18.45 5.62
N LYS A 519 5.93 -17.32 5.26
CA LYS A 519 5.74 -16.19 6.17
C LYS A 519 4.72 -16.55 7.24
N HIS A 520 4.90 -15.99 8.44
CA HIS A 520 3.88 -16.05 9.48
C HIS A 520 2.75 -15.07 9.18
N TYR A 521 1.52 -15.48 9.48
CA TYR A 521 0.45 -14.50 9.66
C TYR A 521 0.87 -13.49 10.72
N THR A 522 0.73 -12.19 10.43
CA THR A 522 1.01 -11.15 11.41
C THR A 522 -0.32 -10.67 11.94
N ALA A 523 -0.59 -10.99 13.21
CA ALA A 523 -1.80 -10.53 13.90
C ALA A 523 -1.90 -9.00 13.92
N ALA A 524 -3.13 -8.50 14.00
CA ALA A 524 -3.46 -7.08 13.93
C ALA A 524 -2.84 -6.38 12.70
N ARG A 525 -2.94 -7.00 11.51
CA ARG A 525 -2.49 -6.36 10.26
C ARG A 525 -3.42 -5.21 9.92
N GLU A 526 -2.97 -4.00 10.22
CA GLU A 526 -3.75 -2.76 10.16
C GLU A 526 -4.34 -2.48 8.77
N ARG A 527 -3.64 -2.85 7.70
CA ARG A 527 -4.13 -2.69 6.32
C ARG A 527 -5.38 -3.50 6.00
N PHE A 528 -5.70 -4.52 6.79
CA PHE A 528 -6.94 -5.29 6.65
C PHE A 528 -8.11 -4.71 7.44
N TYR A 529 -7.88 -3.75 8.35
CA TYR A 529 -8.94 -3.16 9.18
C TYR A 529 -10.05 -2.49 8.35
N PRO A 530 -9.78 -1.83 7.21
CA PRO A 530 -10.86 -1.27 6.38
C PRO A 530 -11.86 -2.32 5.89
N MET A 531 -11.47 -3.61 5.85
CA MET A 531 -12.35 -4.69 5.44
C MET A 531 -13.40 -5.06 6.49
N GLU A 532 -13.28 -4.52 7.71
CA GLU A 532 -14.39 -4.48 8.69
C GLU A 532 -15.64 -3.84 8.10
N ALA A 533 -15.49 -2.95 7.12
CA ALA A 533 -16.63 -2.38 6.42
C ALA A 533 -17.42 -3.39 5.58
N PHE A 534 -16.84 -4.54 5.22
CA PHE A 534 -17.45 -5.56 4.36
C PHE A 534 -17.71 -6.88 5.09
N ARG A 535 -17.03 -7.11 6.21
CA ARG A 535 -17.20 -8.26 7.11
C ARG A 535 -17.04 -7.80 8.56
N ASN A 536 -18.16 -7.69 9.27
CA ASN A 536 -18.15 -7.32 10.69
C ASN A 536 -17.34 -8.34 11.52
N GLY A 537 -16.64 -7.84 12.53
CA GLY A 537 -15.83 -8.65 13.46
C GLY A 537 -14.46 -9.06 12.89
N LEU A 538 -14.08 -8.57 11.71
CA LEU A 538 -12.78 -8.86 11.11
C LEU A 538 -11.64 -8.26 11.94
N VAL A 539 -11.77 -7.05 12.47
CA VAL A 539 -10.73 -6.43 13.32
C VAL A 539 -10.49 -7.24 14.59
N ASP A 540 -11.55 -7.76 15.20
CA ASP A 540 -11.41 -8.65 16.36
C ASP A 540 -10.76 -9.97 15.98
N ALA A 541 -11.18 -10.58 14.86
CA ALA A 541 -10.57 -11.80 14.33
C ALA A 541 -9.08 -11.61 13.99
N LEU A 542 -8.68 -10.45 13.48
CA LEU A 542 -7.28 -10.11 13.22
C LEU A 542 -6.44 -10.08 14.50
N CYS A 543 -7.05 -9.74 15.64
CA CYS A 543 -6.38 -9.61 16.92
C CYS A 543 -6.48 -10.87 17.79
N GLN A 544 -7.20 -11.90 17.37
CA GLN A 544 -7.60 -13.00 18.27
C GLN A 544 -6.44 -13.80 18.87
N THR A 545 -5.27 -13.81 18.21
CA THR A 545 -4.09 -14.53 18.68
C THR A 545 -3.19 -13.68 19.59
N LEU A 546 -3.57 -12.43 19.85
CA LEU A 546 -2.86 -11.53 20.74
C LEU A 546 -3.48 -11.64 22.14
N ASP A 547 -2.64 -11.62 23.17
CA ASP A 547 -3.15 -11.36 24.52
C ASP A 547 -3.75 -9.95 24.60
N GLU A 548 -4.63 -9.73 25.58
CA GLU A 548 -5.41 -8.49 25.69
C GLU A 548 -4.51 -7.25 25.83
N LYS A 549 -3.38 -7.36 26.54
CA LYS A 549 -2.44 -6.24 26.73
C LYS A 549 -1.78 -5.87 25.41
N VAL A 550 -1.35 -6.86 24.62
CA VAL A 550 -0.76 -6.63 23.28
C VAL A 550 -1.81 -6.15 22.29
N LYS A 551 -3.03 -6.70 22.31
CA LYS A 551 -4.17 -6.24 21.49
C LYS A 551 -4.45 -4.77 21.74
N VAL A 552 -4.61 -4.38 23.00
CA VAL A 552 -4.85 -2.99 23.40
C VAL A 552 -3.68 -2.11 22.97
N LYS A 553 -2.43 -2.52 23.21
CA LYS A 553 -1.25 -1.76 22.79
C LYS A 553 -1.24 -1.52 21.28
N ARG A 554 -1.44 -2.57 20.47
CA ARG A 554 -1.48 -2.47 19.00
C ARG A 554 -2.57 -1.54 18.54
N ASN A 555 -3.79 -1.70 19.06
CA ASN A 555 -4.92 -0.88 18.62
C ASN A 555 -4.86 0.58 19.09
N ARG A 556 -3.97 0.92 20.04
CA ARG A 556 -3.65 2.31 20.42
C ARG A 556 -2.62 2.97 19.49
N ASP A 557 -1.84 2.18 18.76
CA ASP A 557 -0.84 2.72 17.85
C ASP A 557 -1.52 3.60 16.79
N LEU A 558 -0.86 4.71 16.42
CA LEU A 558 -1.37 5.68 15.43
C LEU A 558 -1.90 5.00 14.17
N GLU A 559 -1.19 3.97 13.70
CA GLU A 559 -1.53 3.29 12.46
C GLU A 559 -2.87 2.55 12.55
N HIS A 560 -3.07 1.75 13.59
CA HIS A 560 -4.31 1.00 13.81
C HIS A 560 -5.49 1.93 14.02
N ARG A 561 -5.33 2.99 14.82
CA ARG A 561 -6.35 4.04 14.96
C ARG A 561 -6.73 4.67 13.61
N THR A 562 -5.74 5.00 12.79
CA THR A 562 -5.97 5.56 11.44
C THR A 562 -6.82 4.61 10.59
N TYR A 563 -6.45 3.32 10.51
CA TYR A 563 -7.18 2.36 9.69
C TYR A 563 -8.56 1.99 10.28
N THR A 564 -8.74 2.05 11.60
CA THR A 564 -10.07 1.92 12.22
C THR A 564 -11.00 3.06 11.83
N LEU A 565 -10.54 4.32 11.89
CA LEU A 565 -11.33 5.46 11.38
C LEU A 565 -11.65 5.30 9.90
N TYR A 566 -10.70 4.81 9.12
CA TYR A 566 -10.93 4.56 7.71
C TYR A 566 -11.97 3.45 7.47
N ALA A 567 -12.01 2.42 8.30
CA ALA A 567 -13.06 1.41 8.26
C ALA A 567 -14.45 2.03 8.53
N GLN A 568 -14.57 2.96 9.47
CA GLN A 568 -15.81 3.70 9.72
C GLN A 568 -16.21 4.54 8.49
N TYR A 569 -15.25 5.25 7.88
CA TYR A 569 -15.49 5.99 6.63
C TYR A 569 -16.00 5.05 5.53
N MET A 570 -15.36 3.89 5.33
CA MET A 570 -15.79 2.92 4.32
C MET A 570 -17.20 2.38 4.61
N LYS A 571 -17.55 2.10 5.87
CA LYS A 571 -18.93 1.73 6.26
C LYS A 571 -19.94 2.84 5.90
N ALA A 572 -19.59 4.10 6.13
CA ALA A 572 -20.44 5.24 5.77
C ALA A 572 -20.55 5.43 4.26
N LEU A 573 -19.44 5.33 3.53
CA LEU A 573 -19.37 5.44 2.08
C LEU A 573 -20.23 4.38 1.38
N ARG A 574 -20.26 3.14 1.89
CA ARG A 574 -21.14 2.07 1.39
C ARG A 574 -22.61 2.48 1.38
N LYS A 575 -23.03 3.26 2.37
CA LYS A 575 -24.42 3.76 2.51
C LYS A 575 -24.65 5.04 1.71
N ASP A 576 -23.62 5.85 1.51
CA ASP A 576 -23.69 7.13 0.82
C ASP A 576 -22.45 7.35 -0.07
N ARG A 577 -22.61 7.08 -1.36
CA ARG A 577 -21.52 7.21 -2.35
C ARG A 577 -21.13 8.66 -2.65
N SER A 578 -21.87 9.65 -2.14
CA SER A 578 -21.57 11.08 -2.29
C SER A 578 -20.65 11.62 -1.18
N LEU A 579 -20.30 10.78 -0.20
CA LEU A 579 -19.48 11.14 0.95
C LEU A 579 -18.02 11.40 0.54
N ILE A 580 -17.49 12.57 0.91
CA ILE A 580 -16.08 12.98 0.71
C ILE A 580 -15.26 12.56 1.93
N HIS A 581 -15.77 12.75 3.15
CA HIS A 581 -15.15 12.34 4.41
C HIS A 581 -16.19 11.99 5.48
N LEU A 582 -15.77 11.29 6.53
CA LEU A 582 -16.62 10.94 7.66
C LEU A 582 -17.05 12.21 8.43
N GLY A 583 -18.26 12.19 8.99
CA GLY A 583 -18.78 13.31 9.78
C GLY A 583 -19.35 14.49 8.97
N GLU A 584 -19.47 14.37 7.64
CA GLU A 584 -20.26 15.35 6.86
C GLU A 584 -21.69 15.43 7.40
N LYS A 585 -22.08 16.61 7.88
CA LYS A 585 -23.46 16.90 8.28
C LYS A 585 -24.35 16.80 7.02
N LYS A 586 -25.39 15.98 7.09
CA LYS A 586 -26.43 15.92 6.06
C LYS A 586 -27.34 17.13 6.14
#